data_AF-A0A091LRR5-F1
#
_entry.id   AF-A0A091LRR5-F1
#
_cell.length_a   1.000
_cell.length_b   1.000
_cell.length_c   1.000
_cell.angle_alpha   90.00
_cell.angle_beta   90.00
_cell.angle_gamma   90.00
#
_symmetry.space_group_name_H-M   'P 1'
#
loop_
_entity.id
_entity.type
_entity.pdbx_description
1 polymer ?
#
loop_
_entity_poly.entity_id
_entity_poly.type
_entity_poly.pdbx_seq_one_letter_code
_entity_poly.pdbx_strand_id
1 'polypeptide(L)' 'RFRLGVRKEFFTVRVVRHWNRLPREVMDAPSLEVFKTRLDEALSNLV' A
#
# COMPACT_ATOMS: atom_id res chain seq x y z
N ARG A 1 9.60 -13.69 17.42
CA ARG A 1 10.02 -12.50 16.63
C ARG A 1 10.05 -12.75 15.11
N PHE A 2 9.32 -13.73 14.56
CA PHE A 2 9.64 -14.34 13.25
C PHE A 2 8.54 -14.23 12.16
N ARG A 3 7.47 -13.44 12.37
CA ARG A 3 6.33 -13.42 11.41
C ARG A 3 5.76 -12.04 11.07
N LEU A 4 6.00 -11.01 11.87
CA LEU A 4 5.43 -9.68 11.62
C LEU A 4 6.11 -8.98 10.43
N GLY A 5 7.45 -9.05 10.35
CA GLY A 5 8.23 -8.44 9.26
C GLY A 5 7.94 -9.06 7.89
N VAL A 6 7.83 -10.40 7.82
CA VAL A 6 7.49 -11.12 6.58
C VAL A 6 6.09 -10.74 6.08
N ARG A 7 5.11 -10.60 6.99
CA ARG A 7 3.75 -10.22 6.62
C ARG A 7 3.69 -8.76 6.15
N LYS A 8 4.51 -7.87 6.73
CA LYS A 8 4.65 -6.47 6.33
C LYS A 8 5.22 -6.35 4.91
N GLU A 9 6.38 -6.96 4.63
CA GLU A 9 6.98 -6.90 3.28
C GLU A 9 6.10 -7.53 2.20
N PHE A 10 5.46 -8.65 2.51
CA PHE A 10 4.59 -9.34 1.58
C PHE A 10 3.33 -8.54 1.24
N PHE A 11 2.80 -7.80 2.21
CA PHE A 11 1.67 -6.90 1.99
C PHE A 11 2.09 -5.74 1.08
N THR A 12 3.23 -5.11 1.32
CA THR A 12 3.76 -4.02 0.48
C THR A 12 3.99 -4.49 -0.96
N VAL A 13 4.64 -5.64 -1.15
CA VAL A 13 4.94 -6.18 -2.50
C VAL A 13 3.65 -6.53 -3.26
N ARG A 14 2.66 -7.13 -2.59
CA ARG A 14 1.36 -7.42 -3.23
C ARG A 14 0.60 -6.16 -3.61
N VAL A 15 0.52 -5.19 -2.71
CA VAL A 15 -0.23 -3.94 -2.94
C VAL A 15 0.40 -3.16 -4.09
N VAL A 16 1.73 -3.00 -4.11
CA VAL A 16 2.44 -2.33 -5.21
C VAL A 16 2.23 -3.05 -6.55
N ARG A 17 2.27 -4.39 -6.57
CA ARG A 17 2.04 -5.15 -7.81
C ARG A 17 0.60 -5.06 -8.30
N HIS A 18 -0.37 -4.93 -7.39
CA HIS A 18 -1.78 -4.76 -7.73
C HIS A 18 -2.06 -3.34 -8.24
N TRP A 19 -1.44 -2.33 -7.64
CA TRP A 19 -1.52 -0.94 -8.11
C TRP A 19 -0.93 -0.74 -9.50
N ASN A 20 0.21 -1.36 -9.80
CA ASN A 20 0.79 -1.33 -11.15
C ASN A 20 -0.10 -1.97 -12.23
N ARG A 21 -1.15 -2.69 -11.83
CA ARG A 21 -2.13 -3.33 -12.73
C ARG A 21 -3.47 -2.58 -12.80
N LEU A 22 -3.67 -1.56 -11.97
CA LEU A 22 -4.91 -0.78 -11.97
C LEU A 22 -4.89 0.27 -13.10
N PRO A 23 -6.02 0.49 -13.80
CA PRO A 23 -6.16 1.60 -14.74
C PRO A 23 -6.00 2.94 -14.02
N ARG A 24 -5.40 3.91 -14.69
CA ARG A 24 -5.11 5.25 -14.14
C ARG A 24 -6.36 5.98 -13.66
N GLU A 25 -7.48 5.78 -14.34
CA GLU A 25 -8.80 6.32 -13.97
C GLU A 25 -9.32 5.78 -12.62
N VAL A 26 -8.98 4.54 -12.27
CA VAL A 26 -9.32 3.93 -10.97
C VAL A 26 -8.33 4.39 -9.89
N MET A 27 -7.11 4.75 -10.29
CA MET A 27 -6.10 5.32 -9.39
C MET A 27 -6.39 6.76 -8.98
N ASP A 28 -6.89 7.59 -9.91
CA ASP A 28 -7.22 9.00 -9.65
C ASP A 28 -8.57 9.18 -8.91
N ALA A 29 -9.21 8.09 -8.50
CA ALA A 29 -10.42 8.16 -7.70
C ALA A 29 -10.11 8.82 -6.33
N PRO A 30 -10.92 9.78 -5.87
CA PRO A 30 -10.68 10.47 -4.59
C PRO A 30 -10.52 9.54 -3.38
N SER A 31 -11.19 8.37 -3.42
CA SER A 31 -11.09 7.35 -2.37
C SER A 31 -9.74 6.62 -2.35
N LEU A 32 -9.11 6.43 -3.51
CA LEU A 32 -7.83 5.71 -3.61
C LEU A 32 -6.65 6.62 -3.24
N GLU A 33 -6.72 7.91 -3.57
CA GLU A 33 -5.72 8.89 -3.14
C GLU A 33 -5.70 9.04 -1.62
N VAL A 34 -6.88 9.14 -0.98
CA VAL A 34 -6.99 9.16 0.50
C VAL A 34 -6.45 7.85 1.11
N PHE A 35 -6.71 6.71 0.46
CA PHE A 35 -6.17 5.43 0.91
C PHE A 35 -4.64 5.38 0.83
N LYS A 36 -4.06 5.94 -0.24
CA LYS A 36 -2.61 6.04 -0.43
C LYS A 36 -1.95 6.96 0.59
N THR A 37 -2.55 8.11 0.91
CA THR A 37 -2.03 9.01 1.96
C THR A 37 -1.98 8.33 3.32
N ARG A 38 -3.05 7.60 3.68
CA ARG A 38 -3.11 6.83 4.94
C ARG A 38 -2.11 5.68 4.98
N LEU A 39 -1.84 5.07 3.83
CA LEU A 39 -0.90 3.96 3.72
C LEU A 39 0.54 4.45 3.87
N ASP A 40 0.90 5.58 3.25
CA ASP A 40 2.19 6.23 3.43
C ASP A 40 2.42 6.67 4.88
N GLU A 41 1.40 7.25 5.52
CA GLU A 41 1.46 7.63 6.93
C GLU A 41 1.67 6.39 7.84
N ALA A 42 0.90 5.32 7.61
CA ALA A 42 1.05 4.08 8.38
C ALA A 42 2.42 3.40 8.17
N LEU A 43 2.99 3.48 6.97
CA LEU A 43 4.32 2.96 6.67
C LEU A 43 5.42 3.82 7.31
N SER A 44 5.26 5.15 7.31
CA SER A 44 6.17 6.09 7.97
C SER A 44 6.19 5.91 9.49
N ASN A 45 5.05 5.59 10.10
CA ASN A 45 4.95 5.31 11.54
C ASN A 45 5.51 3.94 11.96
N LEU A 46 5.96 3.14 11.00
CA LEU A 46 6.45 1.77 11.21
C LEU A 46 7.96 1.65 10.95
N VAL A 47 8.67 2.78 10.83
CA VAL A 47 10.13 2.98 10.88
C VAL A 47 10.51 3.36 12.30
#